data_AF-A0A7W9ZXH6-F1
#
_entry.id   AF-A0A7W9ZXH6-F1
#
_cell.length_a   1.000
_cell.length_b   1.000
_cell.length_c   1.000
_cell.angle_alpha   90.00
_cell.angle_beta   90.00
_cell.angle_gamma   90.00
#
_symmetry.space_group_name_H-M   'P 1'
#
loop_
_entity.id
_entity.type
_entity.pdbx_description
1 polymer ?
#
loop_
_entity_poly.entity_id
_entity_poly.type
_entity_poly.pdbx_seq_one_letter_code
_entity_poly.pdbx_strand_id
1 'polypeptide(L)'
;MIAFLLSKPGRYLLGALAALALLLAAYGYIDHRGYARAEVHYKGILAAEHAAAVTARDAESERQAAANNAAKAREAARIADMQAEADNLHSRIEELQREASQDPDAGRPAVGATGVHRINSVR
;
A
#
# COMPACT_ATOMS: atom_id res chain seq x y z
N MET A 1 -7.50 -8.31 -80.43
CA MET A 1 -7.65 -7.88 -79.02
C MET A 1 -7.81 -6.37 -78.86
N ILE A 2 -6.92 -5.53 -79.41
CA ILE A 2 -7.00 -4.06 -79.26
C ILE A 2 -8.32 -3.47 -79.80
N ALA A 3 -8.83 -3.98 -80.92
CA ALA A 3 -10.12 -3.54 -81.50
C ALA A 3 -11.33 -3.77 -80.57
N PHE A 4 -11.30 -4.82 -79.74
CA PHE A 4 -12.36 -5.10 -78.77
C PHE A 4 -12.29 -4.12 -77.59
N LEU A 5 -11.09 -3.78 -77.12
CA LEU A 5 -10.88 -2.81 -76.04
C LEU A 5 -11.33 -1.39 -76.45
N LEU A 6 -11.25 -1.04 -77.74
CA LEU A 6 -11.74 0.23 -78.26
C LEU A 6 -13.25 0.26 -78.54
N SER A 7 -13.92 -0.90 -78.55
CA SER A 7 -15.38 -0.98 -78.70
C SER A 7 -16.08 -0.45 -77.44
N LYS A 8 -17.32 0.03 -77.58
CA LYS A 8 -18.15 0.51 -76.45
C LYS A 8 -18.19 -0.51 -75.28
N PRO A 9 -18.50 -1.80 -75.48
CA PRO A 9 -18.52 -2.76 -74.37
C PRO A 9 -17.13 -3.01 -73.78
N GLY A 10 -16.08 -3.01 -74.60
CA GLY A 10 -14.70 -3.13 -74.13
C GLY A 10 -14.26 -1.98 -73.23
N ARG A 11 -14.64 -0.74 -73.57
CA ARG A 11 -14.36 0.45 -72.75
C ARG A 11 -15.10 0.43 -71.41
N TYR A 12 -16.35 -0.03 -71.38
CA TYR A 12 -17.08 -0.19 -70.11
C TYR A 12 -16.44 -1.27 -69.22
N LEU A 13 -16.03 -2.41 -69.80
CA LEU A 13 -15.30 -3.44 -69.07
C LEU A 13 -13.97 -2.93 -68.51
N LEU A 14 -13.20 -2.19 -69.32
CA LEU A 14 -11.94 -1.58 -68.91
C LEU A 14 -12.15 -0.55 -67.79
N GLY A 15 -13.17 0.30 -67.91
CA GLY A 15 -13.54 1.28 -66.89
C GLY A 15 -13.97 0.62 -65.58
N ALA A 16 -14.76 -0.46 -65.64
CA ALA A 16 -15.18 -1.22 -64.47
C ALA A 16 -14.00 -1.89 -63.76
N LEU A 17 -13.07 -2.49 -64.52
CA LEU A 17 -11.85 -3.08 -63.97
C LEU A 17 -10.93 -2.02 -63.34
N ALA A 18 -10.78 -0.86 -63.98
CA ALA A 18 -10.00 0.25 -63.43
C ALA A 18 -10.62 0.78 -62.12
N ALA A 19 -11.95 0.93 -62.08
CA ALA A 19 -12.65 1.34 -60.87
C ALA A 19 -12.48 0.32 -59.73
N LEU A 20 -12.60 -0.99 -60.03
CA LEU A 20 -12.40 -2.05 -59.06
C LEU A 20 -10.96 -2.06 -58.52
N ALA A 21 -9.97 -1.89 -59.40
CA ALA A 21 -8.56 -1.82 -59.01
C ALA A 21 -8.28 -0.63 -58.07
N LEU A 22 -8.88 0.54 -58.34
CA LEU A 22 -8.77 1.71 -57.47
C LEU A 22 -9.41 1.48 -56.10
N LEU A 23 -10.57 0.81 -56.05
CA LEU A 23 -11.22 0.47 -54.78
C LEU A 23 -10.39 -0.50 -53.94
N LEU A 24 -9.79 -1.53 -54.57
CA LEU A 24 -8.91 -2.48 -53.88
C LEU A 24 -7.62 -1.80 -53.39
N ALA A 25 -7.04 -0.90 -54.20
CA ALA A 25 -5.86 -0.13 -53.80
C ALA A 25 -6.17 0.83 -52.63
N ALA A 26 -7.32 1.51 -52.66
CA ALA A 26 -7.77 2.36 -51.57
C ALA A 26 -8.02 1.57 -50.28
N TYR A 27 -8.69 0.41 -50.40
CA TYR A 27 -8.91 -0.51 -49.27
C TYR A 27 -7.60 -0.98 -48.66
N GLY A 28 -6.67 -1.50 -49.47
CA GLY A 28 -5.36 -1.96 -48.98
C GLY A 28 -4.51 -0.85 -48.36
N TYR A 29 -4.61 0.38 -48.87
CA TYR A 29 -3.91 1.54 -48.30
C TYR A 29 -4.48 1.93 -46.92
N ILE A 30 -5.80 2.00 -46.80
CA ILE A 30 -6.48 2.32 -45.54
C ILE A 30 -6.24 1.22 -44.51
N ASP A 31 -6.34 -0.04 -44.94
CA ASP A 31 -6.13 -1.19 -44.07
C ASP A 31 -4.69 -1.20 -43.54
N HIS A 32 -3.68 -1.23 -44.42
CA HIS A 32 -2.30 -1.32 -43.96
C HIS A 32 -1.79 -0.10 -43.20
N ARG A 33 -2.06 1.14 -43.67
CA ARG A 33 -1.55 2.33 -42.99
C ARG A 33 -2.43 2.77 -41.83
N GLY A 34 -3.74 2.57 -41.91
CA GLY A 34 -4.68 2.91 -40.85
C GLY A 34 -4.49 2.02 -39.64
N TYR A 35 -4.47 0.69 -39.82
CA TYR A 35 -4.28 -0.24 -38.72
C TYR A 35 -2.88 -0.15 -38.11
N ALA A 36 -1.82 -0.05 -38.92
CA ALA A 36 -0.47 0.10 -38.39
C ALA A 36 -0.31 1.39 -37.56
N ARG A 37 -0.91 2.50 -38.00
CA ARG A 37 -0.88 3.77 -37.25
C ARG A 37 -1.70 3.70 -35.97
N ALA A 38 -2.88 3.08 -36.01
CA ALA A 38 -3.71 2.87 -34.84
C ALA A 38 -3.00 1.96 -33.82
N GLU A 39 -2.38 0.88 -34.27
CA GLU A 39 -1.62 -0.05 -33.44
C GLU A 39 -0.47 0.67 -32.71
N VAL A 40 0.34 1.45 -33.43
CA VAL A 40 1.43 2.24 -32.82
C VAL A 40 0.88 3.24 -31.80
N HIS A 41 -0.21 3.93 -32.12
CA HIS A 41 -0.83 4.91 -31.24
C HIS A 41 -1.32 4.27 -29.93
N TYR A 42 -2.09 3.18 -30.02
CA TYR A 42 -2.60 2.50 -28.83
C TYR A 42 -1.52 1.79 -28.04
N LYS A 43 -0.50 1.21 -28.68
CA LYS A 43 0.68 0.70 -27.98
C LYS A 43 1.40 1.79 -27.20
N GLY A 44 1.51 2.99 -27.76
CA GLY A 44 2.09 4.15 -27.08
C GLY A 44 1.26 4.57 -25.86
N ILE A 45 -0.06 4.66 -25.99
CA ILE A 45 -0.97 4.97 -24.88
C ILE A 45 -0.85 3.91 -23.78
N LEU A 46 -0.96 2.63 -24.12
CA LEU A 46 -0.85 1.53 -23.17
C LEU A 46 0.50 1.56 -22.44
N ALA A 47 1.61 1.77 -23.16
CA ALA A 47 2.93 1.88 -22.55
C ALA A 47 3.02 3.07 -21.57
N ALA A 48 2.44 4.22 -21.94
CA ALA A 48 2.41 5.40 -21.07
C ALA A 48 1.54 5.17 -19.83
N GLU A 49 0.37 4.57 -19.98
CA GLU A 49 -0.52 4.22 -18.86
C GLU A 49 0.14 3.21 -17.92
N HIS A 50 0.78 2.17 -18.46
CA HIS A 50 1.53 1.20 -17.67
C HIS A 50 2.68 1.86 -16.90
N ALA A 51 3.45 2.75 -17.53
CA ALA A 51 4.52 3.49 -16.87
C ALA A 51 3.99 4.40 -15.75
N ALA A 52 2.87 5.10 -15.99
CA ALA A 52 2.22 5.93 -14.98
C ALA A 52 1.69 5.10 -13.81
N ALA A 53 1.09 3.94 -14.08
CA ALA A 53 0.60 3.02 -13.06
C ALA A 53 1.72 2.45 -12.19
N VAL A 54 2.86 2.06 -12.80
CA VAL A 54 4.04 1.62 -12.05
C VAL A 54 4.58 2.73 -11.16
N THR A 55 4.73 3.94 -11.71
CA THR A 55 5.19 5.11 -10.94
C THR A 55 4.27 5.42 -9.76
N ALA A 56 2.95 5.38 -9.96
CA ALA A 56 1.98 5.60 -8.90
C ALA A 56 2.03 4.51 -7.82
N ARG A 57 2.17 3.25 -8.23
CA ARG A 57 2.32 2.11 -7.31
C ARG A 57 3.58 2.25 -6.46
N ASP A 58 4.70 2.59 -7.07
CA ASP A 58 5.98 2.68 -6.38
C ASP A 58 5.97 3.85 -5.38
N ALA A 59 5.42 5.00 -5.78
CA ALA A 59 5.21 6.14 -4.87
C ALA A 59 4.30 5.76 -3.67
N GLU A 60 3.24 5.00 -3.90
CA GLU A 60 2.38 4.54 -2.80
C GLU A 60 3.09 3.54 -1.88
N SER A 61 3.87 2.62 -2.44
CA SER A 61 4.68 1.69 -1.67
C SER A 61 5.69 2.43 -0.78
N GLU A 62 6.34 3.46 -1.30
CA GLU A 62 7.25 4.32 -0.54
C GLU A 62 6.53 5.08 0.59
N ARG A 63 5.34 5.66 0.31
CA ARG A 63 4.53 6.32 1.34
C ARG A 63 4.17 5.36 2.48
N GLN A 64 3.73 4.16 2.15
CA GLN A 64 3.38 3.13 3.13
C GLN A 64 4.61 2.67 3.93
N ALA A 65 5.74 2.44 3.26
CA ALA A 65 6.99 2.07 3.92
C ALA A 65 7.46 3.15 4.91
N ALA A 66 7.41 4.42 4.51
CA ALA A 66 7.76 5.54 5.38
C ALA A 66 6.84 5.63 6.60
N ALA A 67 5.53 5.52 6.40
CA ALA A 67 4.55 5.54 7.50
C ALA A 67 4.75 4.38 8.47
N ASN A 68 4.98 3.16 7.96
CA ASN A 68 5.23 1.97 8.76
C ASN A 68 6.53 2.06 9.54
N ASN A 69 7.60 2.57 8.93
CA ASN A 69 8.88 2.76 9.62
C ASN A 69 8.76 3.80 10.73
N ALA A 70 8.06 4.91 10.49
CA ALA A 70 7.78 5.91 11.50
C ALA A 70 6.93 5.34 12.66
N ALA A 71 5.93 4.50 12.36
CA ALA A 71 5.14 3.83 13.38
C ALA A 71 5.98 2.85 14.22
N LYS A 72 6.82 2.03 13.58
CA LYS A 72 7.76 1.11 14.26
C LYS A 72 8.73 1.87 15.17
N ALA A 73 9.26 3.01 14.74
CA ALA A 73 10.15 3.83 15.55
C ALA A 73 9.44 4.39 16.80
N ARG A 74 8.20 4.88 16.65
CA ARG A 74 7.40 5.34 17.80
C ARG A 74 7.08 4.21 18.77
N GLU A 75 6.76 3.02 18.26
CA GLU A 75 6.46 1.87 19.10
C GLU A 75 7.70 1.36 19.82
N ALA A 76 8.86 1.34 19.15
CA ALA A 76 10.13 0.99 19.78
C ALA A 76 10.48 1.94 20.93
N ALA A 77 10.27 3.26 20.74
CA ALA A 77 10.44 4.24 21.82
C ALA A 77 9.47 3.97 22.99
N ARG A 78 8.19 3.72 22.69
CA ARG A 78 7.20 3.39 23.71
C ARG A 78 7.54 2.13 24.49
N ILE A 79 8.03 1.08 23.82
CA ILE A 79 8.47 -0.15 24.47
C ILE A 79 9.66 0.11 25.38
N ALA A 80 10.64 0.91 24.95
CA ALA A 80 11.77 1.29 25.78
C ALA A 80 11.33 2.06 27.03
N ASP A 81 10.39 3.00 26.88
CA ASP A 81 9.82 3.74 28.02
C ASP A 81 9.09 2.81 28.99
N MET A 82 8.27 1.88 28.48
CA MET A 82 7.58 0.88 29.29
C MET A 82 8.55 -0.06 30.03
N GLN A 83 9.67 -0.43 29.40
CA GLN A 83 10.72 -1.24 30.04
C GLN A 83 11.40 -0.46 31.17
N ALA A 84 11.76 0.80 30.94
CA ALA A 84 12.35 1.65 31.96
C ALA A 84 11.39 1.87 33.15
N GLU A 85 10.10 2.05 32.88
CA GLU A 85 9.07 2.16 33.92
C GLU A 85 8.91 0.84 34.69
N ALA A 86 8.91 -0.30 34.00
CA ALA A 86 8.84 -1.61 34.64
C ALA A 86 10.05 -1.88 35.54
N ASP A 87 11.26 -1.55 35.12
CA ASP A 87 12.49 -1.71 35.91
C ASP A 87 12.46 -0.81 37.16
N ASN A 88 11.96 0.42 37.02
CA ASN A 88 11.77 1.35 38.14
C ASN A 88 10.74 0.81 39.15
N LEU A 89 9.59 0.34 38.65
CA LEU A 89 8.56 -0.28 39.50
C LEU A 89 9.10 -1.52 40.21
N HIS A 90 9.86 -2.37 39.53
CA HIS A 90 10.48 -3.54 40.12
C HIS A 90 11.43 -3.15 41.26
N SER A 91 12.31 -2.18 41.01
CA SER A 91 13.25 -1.67 42.02
C SER A 91 12.53 -1.11 43.26
N ARG A 92 11.43 -0.38 43.07
CA ARG A 92 10.60 0.14 44.17
C ARG A 92 9.90 -0.97 44.94
N ILE A 93 9.38 -1.99 44.26
CA ILE A 93 8.75 -3.15 44.91
C ILE A 93 9.77 -3.87 45.78
N GLU A 94 10.98 -4.10 45.28
CA GLU A 94 12.04 -4.71 46.08
C GLU A 94 12.42 -3.87 47.29
N GLU A 95 12.51 -2.54 47.13
CA GLU A 95 12.81 -1.63 48.23
C GLU A 95 11.73 -1.67 49.31
N LEU A 96 10.46 -1.59 48.93
CA LEU A 96 9.32 -1.71 49.86
C LEU A 96 9.28 -3.08 50.55
N GLN A 97 9.62 -4.16 49.84
CA GLN A 97 9.72 -5.50 50.45
C GLN A 97 10.88 -5.57 51.44
N ARG A 98 12.03 -4.97 51.12
CA ARG A 98 13.16 -4.88 52.06
C ARG A 98 12.78 -4.07 53.30
N GLU A 99 12.12 -2.93 53.14
CA GLU A 99 11.64 -2.11 54.24
C GLU A 99 10.65 -2.89 55.13
N ALA A 100 9.65 -3.54 54.52
CA ALA A 100 8.71 -4.38 55.25
C ALA A 100 9.37 -5.57 55.98
N SER A 101 10.44 -6.15 55.42
CA SER A 101 11.18 -7.23 56.07
C SER A 101 12.05 -6.77 57.24
N GLN A 102 12.42 -5.49 57.26
CA GLN A 102 13.22 -4.87 58.31
C GLN A 102 12.37 -4.21 59.39
N ASP A 103 11.05 -4.14 59.19
CA ASP A 103 10.13 -3.60 60.19
C ASP A 103 10.07 -4.56 61.41
N PRO A 104 10.57 -4.12 62.59
CA PRO A 104 10.58 -4.93 63.79
C PRO A 104 9.18 -5.21 64.35
N ASP A 105 8.17 -4.46 63.88
CA ASP A 105 6.77 -4.65 64.21
C ASP A 105 5.98 -5.36 63.08
N ALA A 106 6.65 -5.83 62.02
CA ALA A 106 6.04 -6.63 60.96
C ALA A 106 5.42 -7.93 61.52
N GLY A 107 4.10 -7.92 61.69
CA GLY A 107 3.35 -9.04 62.28
C GLY A 107 3.03 -8.90 63.77
N ARG A 108 3.43 -7.80 64.42
CA ARG A 108 2.94 -7.46 65.76
C ARG A 108 1.60 -6.73 65.67
N PRO A 109 0.61 -7.07 66.52
CA PRO A 109 -0.61 -6.30 66.59
C PRO A 109 -0.30 -4.86 67.04
N ALA A 110 -0.80 -3.87 66.31
CA ALA A 110 -0.60 -2.43 66.60
C ALA A 110 -1.03 -2.04 68.03
N VAL A 111 -1.89 -2.84 68.66
CA VAL A 111 -2.28 -2.71 70.05
C VAL A 111 -1.99 -4.03 70.77
N GLY A 112 -1.02 -4.01 71.69
CA GLY A 112 -0.74 -5.16 72.55
C GLY A 112 -1.91 -5.49 73.49
N ALA A 113 -1.92 -6.70 74.06
CA ALA A 113 -3.00 -7.20 74.92
C ALA A 113 -3.39 -6.23 76.05
N THR A 114 -2.41 -5.54 76.65
CA THR A 114 -2.63 -4.53 77.70
C THR A 114 -3.35 -3.27 77.20
N GLY A 115 -3.08 -2.86 75.95
CA GLY A 115 -3.75 -1.74 75.30
C GLY A 115 -5.20 -2.06 74.95
N VAL A 116 -5.47 -3.28 74.46
CA VAL A 116 -6.84 -3.78 74.22
C VAL A 116 -7.67 -3.74 75.51
N HIS A 117 -7.05 -4.11 76.64
CA HIS A 117 -7.72 -4.08 77.95
C HIS A 117 -8.06 -2.66 78.40
N ARG A 118 -7.14 -1.70 78.23
CA ARG A 118 -7.39 -0.26 78.51
C ARG A 118 -8.50 0.33 77.65
N ILE A 119 -8.55 0.01 76.35
CA ILE A 119 -9.58 0.54 75.45
C ILE A 119 -10.96 -0.03 75.83
N ASN A 120 -11.04 -1.34 76.14
CA ASN A 120 -12.28 -1.96 76.59
C ASN A 120 -12.75 -1.45 77.96
N SER A 121 -11.86 -0.95 78.83
CA SER A 121 -12.25 -0.40 80.15
C SER A 121 -12.83 1.01 80.13
N VAL A 122 -12.75 1.72 78.99
CA VAL A 122 -13.29 3.08 78.83
C VAL A 122 -14.68 3.06 78.17
N ARG A 123 -15.13 1.88 77.71
CA ARG A 123 -16.44 1.67 77.06
C ARG A 123 -17.49 1.21 78.08
#